data_AF-A0A7S2PUC3-F1
#
_entry.id   AF-A0A7S2PUC3-F1
#
_cell.length_a   1.000
_cell.length_b   1.000
_cell.length_c   1.000
_cell.angle_alpha   90.00
_cell.angle_beta   90.00
_cell.angle_gamma   90.00
#
_symmetry.space_group_name_H-M   'P 1'
#
loop_
_entity.id
_entity.type
_entity.pdbx_description
1 polymer ?
#
loop_
_entity_poly.entity_id
_entity_poly.type
_entity_poly.pdbx_seq_one_letter_code
_entity_poly.pdbx_strand_id
1 'polypeptide(L)'
;VSPLMVCGRLRTGKSYLLNALLKRSYFGVSAQAQSYTSGVNLCPRLLAGEDFGAAAGAPKVAAIDLEGQGDKGLPQDVKLATPPLLISKAVVFVEMCPTGPSKEAVLDALQ
;
A
#
# COMPACT_ATOMS: atom_id res chain seq x y z
N VAL A 1 1.29 17.87 6.34
CA VAL A 1 0.92 16.46 6.16
C VAL A 1 1.94 15.82 5.24
N SER A 2 2.36 14.59 5.52
CA SER A 2 3.34 13.82 4.73
C SER A 2 2.63 12.66 4.04
N PRO A 3 2.35 12.73 2.72
CA PRO A 3 1.66 11.64 2.05
C PRO A 3 2.59 10.44 1.81
N LEU A 4 2.10 9.25 2.15
CA LEU A 4 2.74 7.96 1.96
C LEU A 4 1.92 7.16 0.96
N MET A 5 2.51 6.89 -0.20
CA MET A 5 1.89 6.10 -1.25
C MET A 5 2.38 4.65 -1.20
N VAL A 6 1.46 3.70 -1.36
CA VAL A 6 1.76 2.27 -1.56
C VAL A 6 1.25 1.85 -2.93
N CYS A 7 2.15 1.35 -3.77
CA CYS A 7 1.84 0.92 -5.14
C CYS A 7 2.57 -0.38 -5.49
N GLY A 8 2.25 -0.96 -6.65
CA GLY A 8 2.81 -2.23 -7.11
C GLY A 8 1.77 -3.08 -7.81
N ARG A 9 2.20 -4.25 -8.30
CA ARG A 9 1.36 -5.16 -9.08
C ARG A 9 0.11 -5.61 -8.31
N LEU A 10 -0.89 -6.10 -9.04
CA LEU A 10 -2.04 -6.75 -8.44
C LEU A 10 -1.59 -7.95 -7.58
N ARG A 11 -2.28 -8.18 -6.45
CA ARG A 11 -2.08 -9.32 -5.52
C ARG A 11 -0.70 -9.40 -4.83
N THR A 12 0.03 -8.29 -4.69
CA THR A 12 1.31 -8.26 -3.96
C THR A 12 1.20 -7.94 -2.46
N GLY A 13 -0.03 -7.86 -1.91
CA GLY A 13 -0.23 -7.64 -0.48
C GLY A 13 -0.15 -6.16 -0.03
N LYS A 14 -0.25 -5.19 -0.95
CA LYS A 14 -0.20 -3.73 -0.65
C LYS A 14 -1.10 -3.30 0.52
N SER A 15 -2.40 -3.55 0.41
CA SER A 15 -3.38 -3.16 1.43
C SER A 15 -3.18 -3.90 2.76
N TYR A 16 -2.68 -5.14 2.71
CA TYR A 16 -2.30 -5.90 3.90
C TYR A 16 -1.10 -5.27 4.61
N LEU A 17 -0.02 -4.97 3.87
CA LEU A 17 1.16 -4.29 4.39
C LEU A 17 0.78 -2.95 5.02
N LEU A 18 -0.08 -2.19 4.35
CA LEU A 18 -0.51 -0.90 4.86
C LEU A 18 -1.30 -1.05 6.16
N ASN A 19 -2.29 -1.95 6.23
CA ASN A 19 -3.00 -2.23 7.49
C ASN A 19 -2.07 -2.68 8.63
N ALA A 20 -1.05 -3.49 8.32
CA ALA A 20 -0.05 -3.92 9.30
C ALA A 20 0.78 -2.75 9.83
N LEU A 21 1.24 -1.85 8.95
CA LEU A 21 1.92 -0.62 9.34
C LEU A 21 1.04 0.27 10.22
N LEU A 22 -0.26 0.33 9.92
CA LEU A 22 -1.24 1.13 10.67
C LEU A 22 -1.76 0.44 11.94
N LYS A 23 -1.39 -0.83 12.14
CA LYS A 23 -1.92 -1.71 13.21
C LYS A 23 -3.46 -1.71 13.27
N ARG A 24 -4.12 -1.48 12.12
CA ARG A 24 -5.57 -1.30 11.99
C ARG A 24 -6.03 -1.63 10.57
N SER A 25 -7.25 -2.14 10.45
CA SER A 25 -7.87 -2.53 9.16
C SER A 25 -8.64 -1.37 8.52
N TYR A 26 -7.93 -0.43 7.91
CA TYR A 26 -8.56 0.70 7.19
C TYR A 26 -8.82 0.40 5.72
N PHE A 27 -8.00 -0.44 5.12
CA PHE A 27 -8.11 -0.85 3.74
C PHE A 27 -8.68 -2.27 3.73
N GLY A 28 -9.66 -2.55 2.89
CA GLY A 28 -10.11 -3.94 2.78
C GLY A 28 -9.07 -4.79 2.06
N VAL A 29 -9.06 -6.07 2.39
CA VAL A 29 -8.12 -7.06 1.87
C VAL A 29 -8.97 -8.23 1.37
N SER A 30 -8.78 -8.65 0.11
CA SER A 30 -9.42 -9.84 -0.43
C SER A 30 -8.49 -11.05 -0.37
N ALA A 31 -9.09 -12.24 -0.31
CA ALA A 31 -8.41 -13.46 -0.71
C ALA A 31 -8.01 -13.33 -2.20
N GLN A 32 -6.82 -13.85 -2.53
CA GLN A 32 -6.00 -13.57 -3.73
C GLN A 32 -6.66 -13.66 -5.12
N ALA A 33 -7.94 -14.02 -5.24
CA ALA A 33 -8.64 -14.16 -6.51
C ALA A 33 -9.17 -12.84 -7.10
N GLN A 34 -9.66 -11.89 -6.29
CA GLN A 34 -10.30 -10.65 -6.80
C GLN A 34 -9.48 -9.40 -6.49
N SER A 35 -9.36 -8.49 -7.48
CA SER A 35 -8.88 -7.12 -7.26
C SER A 35 -9.80 -6.43 -6.25
N TYR A 36 -9.21 -5.85 -5.19
CA TYR A 36 -9.98 -5.23 -4.11
C TYR A 36 -9.96 -3.70 -4.19
N THR A 37 -8.77 -3.10 -4.16
CA THR A 37 -8.62 -1.65 -4.30
C THR A 37 -8.93 -1.26 -5.74
N SER A 38 -9.98 -0.47 -5.94
CA SER A 38 -10.35 0.12 -7.24
C SER A 38 -10.04 1.62 -7.20
N GLY A 39 -9.24 2.10 -8.15
CA GLY A 39 -8.75 3.47 -8.18
C GLY A 39 -7.68 3.79 -7.12
N VAL A 40 -7.92 4.83 -6.33
CA VAL A 40 -7.00 5.32 -5.29
C VAL A 40 -7.78 5.45 -3.98
N ASN A 41 -7.38 4.71 -2.96
CA ASN A 41 -7.99 4.76 -1.64
C ASN A 41 -7.13 5.57 -0.69
N LEU A 42 -7.76 6.51 0.03
CA LEU A 42 -7.12 7.26 1.11
C LEU A 42 -7.54 6.68 2.45
N CYS A 43 -6.59 6.61 3.39
CA CYS A 43 -6.95 6.32 4.78
C CYS A 43 -7.91 7.40 5.29
N PRO A 44 -9.05 7.04 5.93
CA PRO A 44 -10.01 8.02 6.45
C PRO A 44 -9.47 8.84 7.62
N ARG A 45 -8.26 8.53 8.12
CA ARG A 45 -7.60 9.25 9.20
C ARG A 45 -6.19 9.63 8.82
N LEU A 46 -5.81 10.84 9.24
CA LEU A 46 -4.41 11.23 9.32
C LEU A 46 -3.76 10.52 10.51
N LEU A 47 -2.58 9.99 10.29
CA LEU A 47 -1.83 9.18 11.23
C LEU A 47 -0.81 10.07 11.96
N ALA A 48 -0.52 9.76 13.22
CA ALA A 48 0.49 10.50 13.95
C ALA A 48 1.87 10.18 13.36
N GLY A 49 2.75 11.16 13.22
CA GLY A 49 4.11 10.90 12.73
C GLY A 49 4.89 10.04 13.72
N GLU A 50 4.55 10.17 14.99
CA GLU A 50 5.07 9.44 16.14
C GLU A 50 4.81 7.93 16.02
N ASP A 51 3.72 7.51 15.37
CA ASP A 51 3.44 6.09 15.08
C ASP A 51 4.52 5.46 14.17
N PHE A 52 5.28 6.29 13.45
CA PHE A 52 6.38 5.92 12.57
C PHE A 52 7.76 6.31 13.13
N GLY A 53 7.85 6.65 14.42
CA GLY A 53 9.10 7.02 15.09
C GLY A 53 9.56 8.47 14.86
N ALA A 54 8.69 9.35 14.35
CA ALA A 54 9.02 10.77 14.24
C ALA A 54 8.98 11.48 15.60
N ALA A 55 9.64 12.65 15.67
CA ALA A 55 9.60 13.50 16.86
C ALA A 55 8.19 14.05 17.12
N ALA A 56 7.91 14.42 18.38
CA ALA A 56 6.65 15.03 18.77
C ALA A 56 6.35 16.30 17.96
N GLY A 57 5.14 16.40 17.41
CA GLY A 57 4.72 17.53 16.57
C GLY A 57 5.18 17.43 15.12
N ALA A 58 5.72 16.28 14.70
CA ALA A 58 6.00 16.00 13.30
C ALA A 58 4.71 16.06 12.44
N PRO A 59 4.82 16.33 11.13
CA PRO A 59 3.66 16.35 10.26
C PRO A 59 2.95 14.99 10.24
N LYS A 60 1.62 15.01 10.39
CA LYS A 60 0.78 13.82 10.26
C LYS A 60 0.95 13.14 8.90
N VAL A 61 0.82 11.81 8.86
CA VAL A 61 0.95 11.01 7.64
C VAL A 61 -0.43 10.77 7.01
N ALA A 62 -0.52 10.93 5.69
CA ALA A 62 -1.69 10.55 4.90
C ALA A 62 -1.36 9.31 4.06
N ALA A 63 -1.99 8.18 4.35
CA ALA A 63 -1.73 6.94 3.64
C ALA A 63 -2.62 6.79 2.40
N ILE A 64 -2.00 6.43 1.27
CA ILE A 64 -2.61 6.27 -0.05
C ILE A 64 -2.34 4.84 -0.54
N ASP A 65 -3.39 4.05 -0.76
CA ASP A 65 -3.32 2.70 -1.35
C ASP A 65 -3.84 2.73 -2.78
N LEU A 66 -3.04 2.23 -3.72
CA LEU A 66 -3.40 2.21 -5.14
C LEU A 66 -3.96 0.86 -5.57
N GLU A 67 -4.87 0.92 -6.55
CA GLU A 67 -5.25 -0.24 -7.35
C GLU A 67 -4.00 -0.99 -7.85
N GLY A 68 -4.09 -2.31 -7.85
CA GLY A 68 -3.00 -3.15 -8.32
C GLY A 68 -2.76 -3.01 -9.82
N GLN A 69 -1.51 -2.76 -10.18
CA GLN A 69 -1.10 -2.58 -11.58
C GLN A 69 -1.14 -3.89 -12.37
N GLY A 70 -1.29 -3.77 -13.69
CA GLY A 70 -1.18 -4.87 -14.65
C GLY A 70 -2.49 -5.59 -15.01
N ASP A 71 -3.64 -5.13 -14.50
CA ASP A 71 -4.96 -5.72 -14.81
C ASP A 71 -5.70 -4.93 -15.90
N LYS A 72 -5.75 -3.59 -15.79
CA LYS A 72 -6.49 -2.70 -16.72
C LYS A 72 -5.61 -2.01 -17.77
N GLY A 73 -4.34 -2.39 -17.84
CA GLY A 73 -3.37 -1.88 -18.82
C GLY A 73 -2.64 -0.61 -18.42
N LEU A 74 -1.53 -0.34 -19.12
CA LEU A 74 -0.58 0.74 -18.81
C LEU A 74 -1.21 2.14 -18.72
N PRO A 75 -2.14 2.57 -19.61
CA PRO A 75 -2.73 3.90 -19.51
C PRO A 75 -3.49 4.13 -18.20
N GLN A 76 -4.20 3.12 -17.71
CA GLN A 76 -4.92 3.19 -16.44
C GLN A 76 -3.94 3.21 -15.26
N ASP A 77 -2.92 2.36 -15.28
CA ASP A 77 -1.90 2.30 -14.23
C ASP A 77 -1.16 3.64 -14.10
N VAL A 78 -0.78 4.26 -15.23
CA VAL A 78 -0.14 5.59 -15.26
C VAL A 78 -1.10 6.66 -14.75
N LYS A 79 -2.36 6.64 -15.20
CA LYS A 79 -3.39 7.61 -14.77
C LYS A 79 -3.61 7.57 -13.26
N LEU A 80 -3.66 6.38 -12.65
CA LEU A 80 -3.85 6.23 -11.21
C LEU A 80 -2.59 6.54 -10.41
N ALA A 81 -1.41 6.17 -10.92
CA ALA A 81 -0.15 6.35 -10.18
C ALA A 81 0.37 7.79 -10.19
N THR A 82 0.18 8.52 -11.29
CA THR A 82 0.83 9.83 -11.49
C THR A 82 0.43 10.86 -10.44
N PRO A 83 -0.86 11.11 -10.14
CA PRO A 83 -1.21 12.16 -9.18
C PRO A 83 -0.71 11.86 -7.75
N PRO A 84 -0.93 10.66 -7.17
CA PRO A 84 -0.33 10.28 -5.88
C PRO A 84 1.19 10.36 -5.88
N LEU A 85 1.85 9.96 -6.97
CA LEU A 85 3.30 10.01 -7.08
C LEU A 85 3.85 11.44 -6.96
N LEU A 86 3.21 12.41 -7.61
CA LEU A 86 3.62 13.82 -7.59
C LEU A 86 3.49 14.47 -6.21
N ILE A 87 2.53 14.03 -5.39
CA ILE A 87 2.28 14.60 -4.06
C ILE A 87 2.95 13.83 -2.92
N SER A 88 3.42 12.61 -3.20
CA SER A 88 3.92 11.72 -2.15
C SER A 88 5.28 12.16 -1.64
N LYS A 89 5.40 12.20 -0.31
CA LYS A 89 6.69 12.42 0.36
C LYS A 89 7.50 11.13 0.42
N ALA A 90 6.82 9.99 0.50
CA ALA A 90 7.40 8.66 0.48
C ALA A 90 6.56 7.72 -0.39
N VAL A 91 7.22 6.83 -1.12
CA VAL A 91 6.59 5.83 -1.98
C VAL A 91 7.12 4.45 -1.60
N VAL A 92 6.20 3.53 -1.33
CA VAL A 92 6.48 2.12 -1.10
C VAL A 92 6.03 1.35 -2.32
N PHE A 93 6.99 0.87 -3.09
CA PHE A 93 6.74 -0.02 -4.23
C PHE A 93 6.82 -1.47 -3.77
N VAL A 94 5.70 -2.18 -3.81
CA VAL A 94 5.57 -3.57 -3.35
C VAL A 94 5.65 -4.52 -4.53
N GLU A 95 6.79 -5.20 -4.64
CA GLU A 95 7.05 -6.23 -5.64
C GLU A 95 7.25 -7.58 -4.96
N MET A 96 6.59 -8.63 -5.47
CA MET A 96 6.83 -10.00 -5.03
C MET A 96 7.89 -10.61 -5.94
N CYS A 97 9.07 -10.90 -5.40
CA CYS A 97 10.16 -11.49 -6.17
C CYS A 97 9.78 -12.90 -6.64
N PRO A 98 9.83 -13.20 -7.95
CA PRO A 98 9.50 -14.53 -8.48
C PRO A 98 10.49 -15.63 -8.03
N THR A 99 11.67 -15.25 -7.53
CA THR A 99 12.68 -16.15 -6.97
C THR A 99 12.73 -16.15 -5.44
N GLY A 100 11.76 -15.52 -4.78
CA GLY A 100 11.63 -15.57 -3.33
C GLY A 100 11.11 -16.92 -2.82
N PRO A 101 11.20 -17.20 -1.50
CA PRO A 101 10.53 -18.35 -0.91
C PRO A 101 9.05 -18.34 -1.31
N SER A 102 8.50 -19.52 -1.59
CA SER A 102 7.09 -19.63 -1.99
C SER A 102 6.18 -19.02 -0.92
N LYS A 103 4.99 -18.58 -1.33
CA LYS A 103 3.99 -18.01 -0.44
C LYS A 103 3.75 -18.91 0.78
N GLU A 104 3.70 -20.22 0.55
CA GLU A 104 3.54 -21.24 1.59
C GLU A 104 4.69 -21.17 2.60
N ALA A 105 5.94 -21.07 2.14
CA ALA A 105 7.11 -20.94 3.00
C ALA A 105 7.13 -19.65 3.83
N VAL A 106 6.58 -18.54 3.30
CA VAL A 106 6.45 -17.28 4.05
C VAL A 106 5.36 -17.37 5.12
N LEU A 107 4.24 -18.03 4.83
CA LEU A 107 3.12 -18.17 5.77
C LEU A 107 3.42 -19.15 6.89
N ASP A 108 4.14 -20.24 6.61
CA ASP A 108 4.58 -21.21 7.61
C ASP A 108 5.54 -20.59 8.64
N ALA A 109 6.35 -19.62 8.23
CA ALA A 109 7.29 -18.93 9.13
C ALA A 109 6.62 -17.93 10.09
N LEU A 110 5.32 -17.64 9.91
CA LEU A 110 4.55 -16.68 10.71
C LEU A 110 3.54 -17.33 11.66
N GLN A 111 3.47 -18.67 11.67
CA GLN A 111 2.68 -19.47 12.63
C GLN A 111 3.54 -19.86 13.83
#